data_AF-A0A8K0N8Q1-F1
#
_entry.id   AF-A0A8K0N8Q1-F1
#
_cell.length_a   1.000
_cell.length_b   1.000
_cell.length_c   1.000
_cell.angle_alpha   90.00
_cell.angle_beta   90.00
_cell.angle_gamma   90.00
#
_symmetry.space_group_name_H-M   'P 1'
#
loop_
_entity.id
_entity.type
_entity.pdbx_description
1 polymer ?
#
loop_
_entity_poly.entity_id
_entity_poly.type
_entity_poly.pdbx_seq_one_letter_code
_entity_poly.pdbx_strand_id
1 'polypeptide(L)' 'MKLKVYADRMSQPSRAIVIFCKLNGIDFEEVKIDLAKGQHRSPEFKGPSS' A
#
# COMPACT_ATOMS: atom_id res chain seq x y z
N MET A 1 10.88 -13.47 -1.09
CA MET A 1 10.15 -12.31 -0.54
C MET A 1 9.29 -11.72 -1.64
N LYS A 2 7.98 -11.59 -1.43
CA LYS A 2 7.07 -10.97 -2.40
C LYS A 2 6.91 -9.49 -2.07
N LEU A 3 6.98 -8.61 -3.07
CA LEU A 3 6.72 -7.18 -2.90
C LEU A 3 5.29 -6.99 -2.39
N LYS A 4 5.11 -6.25 -1.29
CA LYS A 4 3.79 -5.86 -0.78
C LYS A 4 3.55 -4.38 -1.01
N VAL A 5 2.40 -4.05 -1.59
CA VAL A 5 1.96 -2.67 -1.82
C VAL A 5 0.75 -2.42 -0.94
N TYR A 6 0.96 -1.74 0.20
CA TYR A 6 -0.11 -1.29 1.09
C TYR A 6 -0.75 -0.04 0.49
N ALA A 7 -2.01 -0.12 0.07
CA ALA A 7 -2.66 0.91 -0.72
C ALA A 7 -4.12 1.11 -0.34
N ASP A 8 -4.54 2.38 -0.32
CA ASP A 8 -5.94 2.77 -0.39
C ASP A 8 -6.22 3.24 -1.82
N ARG A 9 -7.12 2.58 -2.55
CA ARG A 9 -7.43 2.94 -3.95
C ARG A 9 -8.17 4.28 -4.10
N MET A 10 -8.60 4.93 -3.02
CA MET A 10 -9.11 6.30 -3.06
C MET A 10 -7.97 7.32 -3.10
N SER A 11 -6.79 6.95 -2.61
CA SER A 11 -5.58 7.76 -2.70
C SER A 11 -5.02 7.72 -4.13
N GLN A 12 -4.99 8.88 -4.79
CA GLN A 12 -4.39 9.04 -6.12
C GLN A 12 -2.94 8.51 -6.18
N PRO A 13 -2.02 8.85 -5.25
CA PRO A 13 -0.65 8.32 -5.31
C PRO A 13 -0.60 6.80 -5.12
N SER A 14 -1.46 6.21 -4.29
CA SER A 14 -1.52 4.76 -4.11
C SER A 14 -1.97 4.04 -5.40
N ARG A 15 -2.97 4.60 -6.11
CA ARG A 15 -3.39 4.07 -7.42
C ARG A 15 -2.26 4.12 -8.45
N ALA A 16 -1.47 5.19 -8.47
CA ALA A 16 -0.37 5.35 -9.42
C ALA A 16 0.66 4.22 -9.26
N ILE A 17 1.02 3.85 -8.02
CA ILE A 17 1.94 2.74 -7.73
C ILE A 17 1.35 1.39 -8.15
N VAL A 18 0.08 1.12 -7.82
CA VAL A 18 -0.60 -0.13 -8.23
C VAL A 18 -0.64 -0.26 -9.76
N ILE A 19 -0.93 0.84 -10.47
CA ILE A 19 -0.94 0.86 -11.94
C ILE A 19 0.48 0.67 -12.49
N PHE A 20 1.48 1.34 -11.92
CA PHE A 20 2.88 1.19 -12.31
C PHE A 20 3.33 -0.27 -12.22
N CYS A 21 3.05 -0.95 -11.11
CA CYS A 21 3.42 -2.36 -10.95
C CYS A 21 2.73 -3.24 -11.99
N LYS A 22 1.43 -3.04 -12.23
CA LYS A 22 0.66 -3.81 -13.23
C LYS A 22 1.19 -3.60 -14.66
N LEU A 23 1.43 -2.35 -15.05
CA LEU A 23 1.87 -2.01 -16.41
C LEU A 23 3.29 -2.49 -16.71
N ASN A 24 4.15 -2.60 -15.68
CA ASN A 24 5.53 -3.07 -15.83
C ASN A 24 5.70 -4.57 -15.55
N GLY A 25 4.62 -5.32 -15.33
CA GLY A 25 4.69 -6.76 -15.06
C GLY A 25 5.41 -7.11 -13.75
N ILE A 26 5.41 -6.20 -12.78
CA ILE A 26 6.01 -6.42 -11.46
C ILE A 26 5.05 -7.30 -10.66
N ASP A 27 5.49 -8.45 -10.14
CA ASP A 27 4.66 -9.26 -9.23
C ASP A 27 4.63 -8.63 -7.83
N PHE A 28 3.43 -8.40 -7.32
CA PHE A 28 3.21 -7.81 -6.00
C PHE A 28 1.92 -8.33 -5.37
N GLU A 29 1.87 -8.27 -4.05
CA GLU A 29 0.66 -8.45 -3.25
C GLU A 29 0.10 -7.05 -2.92
N GLU A 30 -1.10 -6.76 -3.39
CA GLU A 30 -1.81 -5.54 -3.01
C GLU A 30 -2.51 -5.76 -1.66
N VAL A 31 -2.10 -5.02 -0.63
CA VAL A 31 -2.73 -5.05 0.70
C VAL A 31 -3.59 -3.82 0.85
N LYS A 32 -4.90 -3.99 1.03
CA LYS A 32 -5.83 -2.88 1.19
C LYS A 32 -5.64 -2.20 2.55
N ILE A 33 -5.47 -0.89 2.54
CA ILE A 33 -5.51 -0.02 3.73
C ILE A 33 -6.73 0.89 3.62
N ASP A 34 -7.50 1.00 4.71
CA ASP A 34 -8.62 1.93 4.85
C ASP A 34 -8.13 3.19 5.57
N LEU A 35 -7.84 4.26 4.81
CA LEU A 35 -7.37 5.52 5.38
C LEU A 35 -8.47 6.25 6.14
N ALA A 36 -9.73 6.11 5.73
CA ALA A 36 -10.89 6.73 6.38
C ALA A 36 -11.10 6.18 7.80
N LYS A 37 -10.79 4.90 8.01
CA LYS A 37 -10.77 4.27 9.34
C LYS A 37 -9.46 4.49 10.11
N GLY A 38 -8.50 5.20 9.55
CA GLY A 38 -7.21 5.47 10.20
C GLY A 38 -6.31 4.25 10.34
N GLN A 39 -6.50 3.18 9.55
CA GLN A 39 -5.72 1.94 9.69
C GLN A 39 -4.21 2.15 9.59
N HIS A 40 -3.78 3.07 8.73
CA HIS A 40 -2.38 3.49 8.56
C HIS A 40 -1.71 4.03 9.84
N ARG A 41 -2.47 4.29 10.91
CA ARG A 41 -1.96 4.79 12.20
C ARG A 41 -1.79 3.67 13.23
N SER A 42 -2.18 2.43 12.91
CA SER A 42 -2.02 1.32 13.85
C SER A 42 -0.52 1.06 14.12
N PRO A 43 -0.16 0.51 15.30
CA PRO A 43 1.22 0.19 15.63
C PRO A 43 1.90 -0.75 14.61
N GLU A 44 1.13 -1.55 13.87
CA GLU A 44 1.64 -2.45 12.84
C GLU A 44 2.31 -1.73 11.67
N PHE A 45 1.95 -0.46 11.44
CA PHE A 45 2.53 0.38 10.38
C PHE A 45 3.57 1.37 10.90
N LYS A 46 3.90 1.32 12.18
CA LYS A 46 4.98 2.09 12.77
C LYS A 46 6.32 1.48 12.37
N GLY A 47 7.22 2.33 11.87
CA GLY A 47 8.58 1.91 11.58
C GLY A 47 9.33 1.50 12.85
N PRO A 48 10.52 0.90 12.71
CA PRO A 48 11.34 0.39 13.82
C PRO A 48 11.84 1.46 14.83
N SER A 49 11.36 2.71 14.75
CA SER A 49 11.79 3.84 15.56
C SER A 49 10.64 4.72 16.09
N SER A 50 9.41 4.19 16.21
CA SER A 50 8.21 4.99 16.57
C SER A 50 7.22 4.29 17.52
#